data_AF-A0A957S822-F1
#
_entry.id   AF-A0A957S822-F1
#
_cell.length_a   1.000
_cell.length_b   1.000
_cell.length_c   1.000
_cell.angle_alpha   90.00
_cell.angle_beta   90.00
_cell.angle_gamma   90.00
#
_symmetry.space_group_name_H-M   'P 1'
#
loop_
_entity.id
_entity.type
_entity.pdbx_description
1 polymer ?
#
loop_
_entity_poly.entity_id
_entity_poly.type
_entity_poly.pdbx_seq_one_letter_code
_entity_poly.pdbx_strand_id
1 'polypeptide(L)'
;SGEMVWRLPLYEPYEKLISSRVADVRNTTGRWAGTIGAALFLRHFIGDYEWAHLDIAGTVWFGHEISLRMPVAPWINYGATGYGVRLLLELVQNGNAEQVTQSR
;
A
#
# COMPACT_ATOMS: atom_id res chain seq x y z
N SER A 1 -2.50 12.25 -10.00
CA SER A 1 -3.24 11.01 -10.34
C SER A 1 -4.72 11.10 -9.96
N GLY A 2 -5.09 11.82 -8.89
CA GLY A 2 -6.46 11.85 -8.39
C GLY A 2 -6.87 10.57 -7.63
N GLU A 3 -5.92 9.69 -7.33
CA GLU A 3 -6.11 8.50 -6.50
C GLU A 3 -5.69 8.83 -5.07
N MET A 4 -6.63 8.70 -4.14
CA MET A 4 -6.38 8.98 -2.73
C MET A 4 -5.52 7.88 -2.11
N VAL A 5 -4.51 8.27 -1.34
CA VAL A 5 -3.68 7.34 -0.57
C VAL A 5 -3.71 7.73 0.90
N TRP A 6 -3.60 6.74 1.78
CA TRP A 6 -3.55 6.97 3.21
C TRP A 6 -2.32 6.27 3.79
N ARG A 7 -1.42 7.04 4.41
CA ARG A 7 -0.23 6.48 5.04
C ARG A 7 -0.60 5.84 6.36
N LEU A 8 -0.33 4.54 6.48
CA LEU A 8 -0.47 3.81 7.73
C LEU A 8 0.87 3.76 8.49
N PRO A 9 0.83 3.66 9.83
CA PRO A 9 2.04 3.65 10.64
C PRO A 9 2.77 2.30 10.54
N LEU A 10 4.11 2.36 10.51
CA LEU A 10 5.02 1.21 10.62
C LEU A 10 5.95 1.40 11.83
N TYR A 11 5.36 1.56 13.01
CA TYR A 11 6.11 1.75 14.24
C TYR A 11 6.68 0.42 14.75
N GLU A 12 7.89 0.48 15.31
CA GLU A 12 8.62 -0.67 15.86
C GLU A 12 7.81 -1.55 16.83
N PRO A 13 6.95 -1.01 17.75
CA PRO A 13 6.16 -1.86 18.64
C PRO A 13 5.20 -2.82 17.92
N TYR A 14 4.83 -2.53 16.67
CA TYR A 14 3.97 -3.40 15.87
C TYR A 14 4.69 -4.66 15.38
N GLU A 15 6.03 -4.73 15.42
CA GLU A 15 6.79 -5.93 15.03
C GLU A 15 6.42 -7.16 15.87
N LYS A 16 5.98 -6.95 17.12
CA LYS A 16 5.43 -8.02 17.97
C LYS A 16 4.25 -8.75 17.33
N LEU A 17 3.50 -8.09 16.44
CA LEU A 17 2.38 -8.68 15.72
C LEU A 17 2.80 -9.83 14.80
N ILE A 18 4.04 -9.83 14.32
CA ILE A 18 4.58 -10.87 13.43
C ILE A 18 5.62 -11.77 14.11
N SER A 19 5.78 -11.66 15.44
CA SER A 19 6.65 -12.55 16.21
C SER A 19 6.15 -14.01 16.20
N SER A 20 7.11 -14.95 16.12
CA SER A 20 6.84 -16.38 16.18
C SER A 20 7.67 -17.02 17.30
N ARG A 21 7.16 -18.12 17.87
CA ARG A 21 7.85 -18.90 18.91
C ARG A 21 8.81 -19.95 18.33
N VAL A 22 8.72 -20.20 17.03
CA VAL A 22 9.41 -21.32 16.35
C VAL A 22 10.21 -20.85 15.15
N ALA A 23 9.73 -19.83 14.43
CA ALA A 23 10.36 -19.31 13.23
C ALA A 23 10.76 -17.84 13.42
N ASP A 24 11.49 -17.27 12.47
CA ASP A 24 11.93 -15.86 12.51
C ASP A 24 10.74 -14.89 12.47
N VAL A 25 9.69 -15.25 11.72
CA VAL A 25 8.49 -14.42 11.53
C VAL A 25 7.26 -15.30 11.26
N ARG A 26 6.06 -14.86 11.67
CA ARG A 26 4.77 -15.46 11.26
C ARG A 26 4.07 -14.62 10.20
N ASN A 27 3.36 -15.29 9.30
CA ASN A 27 2.64 -14.65 8.17
C ASN A 27 1.23 -14.13 8.52
N THR A 28 0.86 -14.05 9.80
CA THR A 28 -0.46 -13.60 10.26
C THR A 28 -0.34 -12.82 11.55
N THR A 29 -1.18 -11.81 11.72
CA THR A 29 -1.24 -10.99 12.95
C THR A 29 -2.47 -11.28 13.81
N GLY A 30 -3.25 -12.31 13.46
CA GLY A 30 -4.54 -12.60 14.08
C GLY A 30 -5.63 -11.65 13.57
N ARG A 31 -6.57 -11.27 14.44
CA ARG A 31 -7.77 -10.49 14.05
C ARG A 31 -7.49 -9.01 13.78
N TRP A 32 -6.48 -8.42 14.42
CA TRP A 32 -6.28 -6.97 14.44
C TRP A 32 -5.07 -6.54 13.61
N ALA A 33 -5.15 -5.33 13.07
CA ALA A 33 -4.07 -4.66 12.35
C ALA A 33 -3.48 -5.48 11.17
N GLY A 34 -4.32 -6.23 10.44
CA GLY A 34 -3.90 -7.10 9.34
C GLY A 34 -3.05 -6.40 8.28
N THR A 35 -3.46 -5.21 7.82
CA THR A 35 -2.70 -4.42 6.82
C THR A 35 -1.32 -3.99 7.34
N ILE A 36 -1.23 -3.50 8.59
CA ILE A 36 0.06 -3.12 9.20
C ILE A 36 0.94 -4.36 9.39
N GLY A 37 0.34 -5.47 9.81
CA GLY A 37 0.97 -6.75 9.96
C GLY A 37 1.60 -7.31 8.69
N ALA A 38 0.84 -7.29 7.59
CA ALA A 38 1.30 -7.72 6.28
C ALA A 38 2.46 -6.84 5.79
N ALA A 39 2.36 -5.51 5.96
CA ALA A 39 3.43 -4.60 5.62
C ALA A 39 4.72 -4.88 6.43
N LEU A 40 4.62 -5.15 7.73
CA LEU A 40 5.77 -5.54 8.54
C LEU A 40 6.38 -6.88 8.12
N PHE A 41 5.54 -7.85 7.76
CA PHE A 41 6.00 -9.12 7.22
C PHE A 41 6.83 -8.90 5.95
N LEU A 42 6.37 -8.04 5.02
CA LEU A 42 7.13 -7.69 3.82
C LEU A 42 8.44 -6.98 4.15
N ARG A 43 8.41 -6.01 5.09
CA ARG A 43 9.59 -5.25 5.54
C ARG A 43 10.75 -6.15 5.95
N HIS A 44 10.46 -7.30 6.57
CA HIS A 44 11.47 -8.28 6.98
C HIS A 44 12.37 -8.74 5.83
N PHE A 45 11.88 -8.72 4.58
CA PHE A 45 12.61 -9.19 3.40
C PHE A 45 13.22 -8.08 2.55
N ILE A 46 13.03 -6.80 2.90
CA ILE A 46 13.49 -5.67 2.10
C ILE A 46 14.99 -5.42 2.28
N GLY A 47 15.55 -5.60 3.47
CA GLY A 47 16.93 -5.18 3.76
C GLY A 47 17.07 -3.66 3.79
N ASP A 48 18.13 -3.13 3.19
CA ASP A 48 18.49 -1.70 3.26
C ASP A 48 17.88 -0.84 2.13
N TYR A 49 16.99 -1.41 1.31
CA TYR A 49 16.39 -0.67 0.20
C TYR A 49 15.29 0.29 0.66
N GLU A 50 15.22 1.46 0.01
CA GLU A 50 14.04 2.31 0.10
C GLU A 50 12.84 1.58 -0.49
N TRP A 51 11.73 1.56 0.25
CA TRP A 51 10.57 0.76 -0.14
C TRP A 51 9.26 1.43 0.28
N ALA A 52 8.23 1.07 -0.47
CA ALA A 52 6.84 1.35 -0.13
C ALA A 52 5.99 0.13 -0.46
N HIS A 53 4.99 -0.15 0.36
CA HIS A 53 3.94 -1.12 0.07
C HIS A 53 2.60 -0.41 -0.04
N LEU A 54 1.90 -0.71 -1.13
CA LEU A 54 0.57 -0.19 -1.42
C LEU A 54 -0.43 -1.35 -1.30
N ASP A 55 -1.18 -1.38 -0.18
CA ASP A 55 -2.30 -2.30 0.00
C ASP A 55 -3.54 -1.75 -0.72
N ILE A 56 -3.91 -2.37 -1.85
CA ILE A 56 -5.03 -1.97 -2.70
C ILE A 56 -6.25 -2.91 -2.61
N ALA A 57 -6.25 -3.85 -1.66
CA ALA A 57 -7.31 -4.86 -1.59
C ALA A 57 -8.71 -4.23 -1.47
N GLY A 58 -8.83 -3.12 -0.74
CA GLY A 58 -10.08 -2.39 -0.57
C GLY A 58 -10.50 -1.53 -1.78
N THR A 59 -9.58 -1.19 -2.68
CA THR A 59 -9.83 -0.26 -3.80
C THR A 59 -9.89 -0.95 -5.16
N VAL A 60 -9.51 -2.22 -5.26
CA VAL A 60 -9.42 -2.96 -6.53
C VAL A 60 -10.78 -3.24 -7.20
N TRP A 61 -11.87 -3.28 -6.42
CA TRP A 61 -13.24 -3.47 -6.91
C TRP A 61 -14.18 -2.36 -6.43
N PHE A 62 -14.96 -1.81 -7.36
CA PHE A 62 -16.08 -0.92 -7.07
C PHE A 62 -17.40 -1.63 -7.39
N GLY A 63 -18.40 -1.45 -6.53
CA GLY A 63 -19.74 -2.02 -6.74
C GLY A 63 -20.25 -2.95 -5.64
N HIS A 64 -19.45 -3.22 -4.61
CA HIS A 64 -19.90 -3.90 -3.40
C HIS A 64 -20.39 -2.90 -2.34
N GLU A 65 -21.21 -3.33 -1.38
CA GLU A 65 -21.94 -2.47 -0.43
C GLU A 65 -21.08 -1.41 0.25
N ILE A 66 -19.88 -1.78 0.70
CA ILE A 66 -18.94 -0.85 1.36
C ILE A 66 -18.39 0.18 0.37
N SER A 67 -17.99 -0.25 -0.83
CA SER A 67 -17.40 0.63 -1.85
C SER A 67 -18.40 1.67 -2.37
N LEU A 68 -19.70 1.35 -2.41
CA LEU A 68 -20.76 2.26 -2.84
C LEU A 68 -20.96 3.45 -1.87
N ARG A 69 -20.49 3.31 -0.62
CA ARG A 69 -20.56 4.36 0.40
C ARG A 69 -19.29 5.22 0.46
N MET A 70 -18.29 4.92 -0.36
CA MET A 70 -17.02 5.65 -0.39
C MET A 70 -17.05 6.75 -1.46
N PRO A 71 -16.37 7.88 -1.23
CA PRO A 71 -16.14 8.86 -2.30
C PRO A 71 -15.22 8.21 -3.34
N VAL A 72 -15.78 7.89 -4.51
CA VAL A 72 -15.01 7.38 -5.65
C VAL A 72 -14.91 8.44 -6.73
N ALA A 73 -13.82 8.39 -7.49
CA ALA A 73 -13.61 9.34 -8.55
C ALA A 73 -14.64 9.16 -9.69
N PRO A 74 -15.06 10.24 -10.38
CA PRO A 74 -16.13 10.19 -11.38
C PRO A 74 -15.89 9.25 -12.56
N TRP A 75 -14.64 8.88 -12.83
CA TRP A 75 -14.24 8.00 -13.94
C TRP A 75 -14.23 6.51 -13.58
N ILE A 76 -14.52 6.14 -12.32
CA ILE A 76 -14.55 4.73 -11.89
C ILE A 76 -15.94 4.14 -12.18
N ASN A 77 -15.95 3.05 -12.96
CA ASN A 77 -17.16 2.27 -13.26
C ASN A 77 -17.31 1.07 -12.31
N TYR A 78 -18.50 0.45 -12.31
CA TYR A 78 -18.76 -0.81 -11.59
C TYR A 78 -17.81 -1.91 -12.10
N GLY A 79 -17.19 -2.65 -11.18
CA GLY A 79 -16.22 -3.71 -11.48
C GLY A 79 -14.79 -3.37 -11.06
N ALA A 80 -13.81 -3.90 -11.79
CA ALA A 80 -12.40 -3.70 -11.51
C ALA A 80 -11.98 -2.25 -11.81
N THR A 81 -11.34 -1.61 -10.85
CA THR A 81 -11.10 -0.15 -10.90
C THR A 81 -9.78 0.23 -11.58
N GLY A 82 -8.81 -0.69 -11.64
CA GLY A 82 -7.44 -0.38 -12.07
C GLY A 82 -6.69 0.55 -11.11
N TYR A 83 -7.11 0.64 -9.84
CA TYR A 83 -6.55 1.54 -8.85
C TYR A 83 -5.03 1.37 -8.70
N GLY A 84 -4.30 2.48 -8.66
CA GLY A 84 -2.85 2.50 -8.48
C GLY A 84 -2.06 2.62 -9.78
N VAL A 85 -2.64 2.33 -10.95
CA VAL A 85 -1.94 2.45 -12.24
C VAL A 85 -1.52 3.89 -12.51
N ARG A 86 -2.43 4.85 -12.32
CA ARG A 86 -2.12 6.27 -12.55
C ARG A 86 -1.23 6.85 -11.45
N LEU A 87 -1.40 6.39 -10.21
CA LEU A 87 -0.51 6.73 -9.10
C LEU A 87 0.95 6.32 -9.39
N LEU A 88 1.17 5.08 -9.81
CA LEU A 88 2.51 4.58 -10.14
C LEU A 88 3.09 5.26 -11.38
N LEU A 89 2.26 5.51 -12.40
CA LEU A 89 2.69 6.25 -13.59
C LEU A 89 3.17 7.66 -13.23
N GLU A 90 2.40 8.39 -12.42
CA GLU A 90 2.78 9.72 -11.95
C GLU A 90 4.03 9.68 -11.07
N LEU A 91 4.16 8.67 -10.20
CA LEU A 91 5.36 8.49 -9.38
C LEU A 91 6.61 8.35 -10.24
N VAL A 92 6.57 7.55 -11.31
CA VAL A 92 7.70 7.38 -12.23
C VAL A 92 7.97 8.66 -13.02
N GLN A 93 6.92 9.34 -13.50
CA GLN A 93 7.07 10.59 -14.26
C GLN A 93 7.69 11.70 -13.41
N ASN A 94 7.26 11.84 -12.15
CA ASN A 94 7.75 12.88 -11.25
C ASN A 94 9.08 12.50 -10.58
N GLY A 95 9.31 11.23 -10.26
CA GLY A 95 10.59 10.74 -9.74
C GLY A 95 11.74 10.91 -10.73
N ASN A 96 11.46 10.80 -12.03
CA ASN A 96 12.42 11.13 -13.08
C ASN A 96 12.61 12.64 -13.27
N ALA A 97 11.66 13.47 -12.86
CA ALA A 97 11.75 14.92 -13.02
C ALA A 97 12.78 15.54 -12.06
N GLU A 98 12.95 15.00 -10.84
CA GLU A 98 13.99 15.46 -9.89
C GLU A 98 15.42 15.14 -10.37
N GLN A 99 15.61 14.08 -11.16
CA GLN A 99 16.92 13.73 -11.73
C GLN A 99 17.29 14.59 -12.94
N VAL A 100 16.31 15.09 -13.70
CA VAL A 100 16.55 15.93 -14.90
C VAL A 100 16.81 17.40 -14.55
N THR A 101 16.35 17.90 -13.40
CA THR A 101 16.62 19.26 -12.93
C THR A 101 17.97 19.41 -12.22
N GLN A 102 18.61 18.33 -11.77
CA GLN A 102 19.98 18.38 -11.21
C GLN A 102 21.09 18.24 -12.27
N SER A 103 20.74 17.99 -13.53
CA SER A 103 21.68 17.91 -14.66
C SER A 103 21.63 19.14 -15.58
N ARG A 104 21.26 20.32 -15.08
CA ARG A 104 21.37 21.60 -15.80
C ARG A 104 22.12 22.64 -14.98
#